data_AF-A0A965R5B8-F1
#
_entry.id   AF-A0A965R5B8-F1
#
_cell.length_a   1.000
_cell.length_b   1.000
_cell.length_c   1.000
_cell.angle_alpha   90.00
_cell.angle_beta   90.00
_cell.angle_gamma   90.00
#
_symmetry.space_group_name_H-M   'P 1'
#
loop_
_entity.id
_entity.type
_entity.pdbx_description
1 polymer ?
#
loop_
_entity_poly.entity_id
_entity_poly.type
_entity_poly.pdbx_seq_one_letter_code
_entity_poly.pdbx_strand_id
1 'polypeptide(L)'
;MIAGDGVPTTPKVINTGGGADTAATNGIWFGLVKNVVAGVTYNGWNNAAPWTGCVFAGYTRWGLQTTNGAFNTNVVTRVIETQETCWFQLTTGATGQNNYGSVGGAWIDPETGDAADAETDGRLYGCSTVGPSTMPPDWLLQTSSNGQMLFDGSGSNTAHSYSYSPGTANIVVCNRISNSNASTLNLVTRTGKYPRITYFMGNPANWAGRLREAQVVRDGLSQQTFSTGATINGFTFGANPNTSGDCLLLQY
;
A
#
# COMPACT_ATOMS: atom_id res chain seq x y z
N MET A 1 11.17 7.37 0.68
CA MET A 1 11.35 6.82 2.04
C MET A 1 12.34 7.70 2.77
N ILE A 2 11.94 8.37 3.85
CA ILE A 2 12.84 9.23 4.63
C ILE A 2 12.58 8.94 6.12
N ALA A 3 13.62 8.58 6.86
CA ALA A 3 13.58 8.37 8.31
C ALA A 3 13.74 9.72 9.02
N GLY A 4 12.93 10.00 10.03
CA GLY A 4 12.99 11.22 10.84
C GLY A 4 13.15 10.90 12.31
N ASP A 5 14.05 11.64 12.98
CA ASP A 5 14.28 11.62 14.42
C ASP A 5 13.86 12.98 15.00
N GLY A 6 13.14 12.96 16.13
CA GLY A 6 12.95 14.12 17.02
C GLY A 6 11.86 15.17 16.70
N VAL A 7 11.11 15.50 17.75
CA VAL A 7 10.14 16.60 17.98
C VAL A 7 8.66 16.28 17.66
N PRO A 8 7.76 16.27 18.69
CA PRO A 8 6.34 16.05 18.51
C PRO A 8 5.69 17.30 17.92
N THR A 9 5.59 17.34 16.60
CA THR A 9 4.57 18.16 15.93
C THR A 9 3.48 17.19 15.51
N THR A 10 2.21 17.49 15.80
CA THR A 10 1.07 16.65 15.41
C THR A 10 0.65 17.05 13.98
N PRO A 11 1.02 16.28 12.96
CA PRO A 11 0.71 16.54 11.57
C PRO A 11 -0.67 15.93 11.32
N LYS A 12 -1.59 16.78 10.87
CA LYS A 12 -2.99 16.42 10.69
C LYS A 12 -3.11 15.59 9.42
N VAL A 13 -3.38 14.29 9.55
CA VAL A 13 -4.06 13.56 8.48
C VAL A 13 -5.37 14.30 8.27
N ILE A 14 -5.65 14.78 7.04
CA ILE A 14 -6.96 15.36 6.69
C ILE A 14 -7.95 14.18 6.53
N ASN A 15 -8.11 13.40 7.60
CA ASN A 15 -9.04 12.28 7.66
C ASN A 15 -10.39 12.80 8.12
N THR A 16 -11.46 12.32 7.50
CA THR A 16 -12.84 12.51 7.98
C THR A 16 -13.42 11.27 8.65
N GLY A 17 -12.65 10.20 8.89
CA GLY A 17 -13.22 8.97 9.49
C GLY A 17 -12.31 7.88 10.09
N GLY A 18 -10.98 7.95 10.06
CA GLY A 18 -10.09 6.91 10.60
C GLY A 18 -9.00 7.45 11.53
N GLY A 19 -8.69 6.74 12.62
CA GLY A 19 -7.71 7.18 13.62
C GLY A 19 -6.33 7.43 13.02
N ALA A 20 -5.86 8.68 13.07
CA ALA A 20 -4.50 9.01 12.64
C ALA A 20 -3.46 8.49 13.65
N ASP A 21 -2.37 7.92 13.15
CA ASP A 21 -1.19 7.66 13.98
C ASP A 21 -0.56 8.99 14.44
N THR A 22 -0.06 9.03 15.68
CA THR A 22 0.67 10.18 16.21
C THR A 22 2.18 10.01 16.04
N ALA A 23 2.90 11.05 15.60
CA ALA A 23 4.35 11.03 15.36
C ALA A 23 5.22 10.89 16.62
N ALA A 24 4.64 10.60 17.79
CA ALA A 24 5.38 10.50 19.05
C ALA A 24 6.27 9.25 19.16
N THR A 25 6.28 8.38 18.15
CA THR A 25 6.90 7.05 18.22
C THR A 25 7.89 6.82 17.10
N ASN A 26 9.08 6.27 17.42
CA ASN A 26 10.06 5.81 16.44
C ASN A 26 9.42 4.82 15.44
N GLY A 27 9.44 5.18 14.17
CA GLY A 27 8.84 4.38 13.11
C GLY A 27 9.23 4.88 11.72
N ILE A 28 9.13 3.98 10.75
CA ILE A 28 9.09 4.40 9.35
C ILE A 28 7.65 4.84 9.06
N TRP A 29 7.53 5.93 8.32
CA TRP A 29 6.26 6.55 7.95
C TRP A 29 6.12 6.53 6.44
N PHE A 30 4.90 6.34 5.97
CA PHE A 30 4.55 6.37 4.57
C PHE A 30 3.41 7.34 4.33
N GLY A 31 3.48 8.09 3.23
CA GLY A 31 2.45 9.05 2.85
C GLY A 31 2.56 9.39 1.37
N LEU A 32 1.45 9.87 0.80
CA LEU A 32 1.38 10.26 -0.60
C LEU A 32 1.12 11.77 -0.73
N VAL A 33 1.90 12.42 -1.57
CA VAL A 33 1.70 13.82 -1.97
C VAL A 33 1.07 13.83 -3.36
N LYS A 34 0.00 14.62 -3.54
CA LYS A 34 -0.57 14.95 -4.86
C LYS A 34 -0.40 16.42 -5.20
N ASN A 35 -0.61 16.75 -6.48
CA ASN A 35 -0.50 18.12 -7.03
C ASN A 35 0.86 18.78 -6.79
N VAL A 36 1.97 18.04 -6.87
CA VAL A 36 3.30 18.65 -6.73
C VAL A 36 3.53 19.65 -7.87
N VAL A 37 3.55 20.94 -7.56
CA VAL A 37 3.88 22.00 -8.52
C VAL A 37 5.38 22.02 -8.73
N ALA A 38 5.80 22.02 -10.00
CA ALA A 38 7.21 22.11 -10.37
C ALA A 38 7.86 23.36 -9.73
N GLY A 39 9.03 23.19 -9.12
CA GLY A 39 9.76 24.26 -8.44
C GLY A 39 9.39 24.50 -6.97
N VAL A 40 8.42 23.75 -6.41
CA VAL A 40 8.16 23.74 -4.96
C VAL A 40 9.01 22.66 -4.30
N THR A 41 9.96 23.07 -3.47
CA THR A 41 10.84 22.15 -2.72
C THR A 41 10.16 21.67 -1.43
N TYR A 42 10.14 20.36 -1.23
CA TYR A 42 9.74 19.76 0.04
C TYR A 42 10.69 20.19 1.17
N ASN A 43 10.19 20.92 2.17
CA ASN A 43 11.01 21.53 3.22
C ASN A 43 10.96 20.78 4.58
N GLY A 44 10.32 19.61 4.65
CA GLY A 44 10.28 18.76 5.86
C GLY A 44 8.91 18.14 6.17
N TRP A 45 8.92 17.08 7.00
CA TRP A 45 7.72 16.28 7.36
C TRP A 45 6.81 16.94 8.40
N ASN A 46 7.36 17.84 9.21
CA ASN A 46 6.72 18.49 10.35
C ASN A 46 6.11 19.87 10.03
N ASN A 47 6.25 20.36 8.80
CA ASN A 47 5.74 21.67 8.38
C ASN A 47 4.49 21.53 7.49
N ALA A 48 3.49 20.84 8.02
CA ALA A 48 2.29 20.40 7.28
C ALA A 48 1.22 21.50 7.06
N ALA A 49 1.60 22.77 6.90
CA ALA A 49 0.65 23.84 6.60
C ALA A 49 1.21 24.91 5.65
N PRO A 50 0.37 25.37 4.72
CA PRO A 50 -0.14 24.62 3.57
C PRO A 50 0.92 24.59 2.46
N TRP A 51 1.05 23.46 1.77
CA TRP A 51 2.01 23.36 0.67
C TRP A 51 1.40 24.18 -0.47
N THR A 52 1.99 25.32 -0.82
CA THR A 52 1.45 26.17 -1.88
C THR A 52 1.54 25.42 -3.20
N GLY A 53 0.47 24.74 -3.59
CA GLY A 53 0.39 23.96 -4.81
C GLY A 53 0.06 22.48 -4.63
N CYS A 54 0.40 21.84 -3.50
CA CYS A 54 0.26 20.39 -3.29
C CYS A 54 -0.62 20.00 -2.09
N VAL A 55 -1.08 18.74 -2.09
CA VAL A 55 -1.91 18.15 -1.03
C VAL A 55 -1.22 16.89 -0.52
N PHE A 56 -1.13 16.71 0.79
CA PHE A 56 -0.53 15.53 1.42
C PHE A 56 -1.60 14.70 2.14
N ALA A 57 -1.60 13.38 1.93
CA ALA A 57 -2.58 12.43 2.46
C ALA A 57 -2.39 12.16 3.98
N GLY A 58 -1.62 13.00 4.66
CA GLY A 58 -0.99 12.65 5.92
C GLY A 58 0.02 11.51 5.75
N TYR A 59 0.39 10.92 6.87
CA TYR A 59 1.24 9.73 6.88
C TYR A 59 0.62 8.68 7.79
N THR A 60 0.97 7.44 7.53
CA THR A 60 0.66 6.30 8.38
C THR A 60 1.93 5.57 8.69
N ARG A 61 1.92 4.91 9.84
CA ARG A 61 3.05 4.08 10.21
C ARG A 61 3.19 2.93 9.23
N TRP A 62 4.44 2.65 8.86
CA TRP A 62 4.81 1.55 7.99
C TRP A 62 6.03 0.85 8.58
N GLY A 63 5.81 -0.20 9.38
CA GLY A 63 6.89 -0.97 10.01
C GLY A 63 7.01 -0.82 11.53
N LEU A 64 7.87 -1.67 12.09
CA LEU A 64 8.00 -1.91 13.53
C LEU A 64 8.34 -0.64 14.33
N GLN A 65 7.83 -0.59 15.57
CA GLN A 65 8.37 0.23 16.64
C GLN A 65 9.73 -0.28 17.08
N THR A 66 10.79 0.47 16.79
CA THR A 66 12.05 0.22 17.46
C THR A 66 12.03 0.98 18.78
N THR A 67 11.85 0.27 19.89
CA THR A 67 11.95 0.82 21.25
C THR A 67 13.30 1.50 21.51
N ASN A 68 14.29 1.30 20.62
CA ASN A 68 15.63 1.85 20.71
C ASN A 68 16.19 2.40 19.38
N GLY A 69 15.34 2.79 18.43
CA GLY A 69 15.78 3.52 17.21
C GLY A 69 16.58 2.70 16.18
N ALA A 70 16.97 1.46 16.47
CA ALA A 70 17.77 0.64 15.58
C ALA A 70 17.00 -0.58 15.05
N PHE A 71 17.03 -0.77 13.72
CA PHE A 71 16.76 -2.07 13.13
C PHE A 71 17.92 -3.00 13.51
N ASN A 72 17.79 -3.74 14.61
CA ASN A 72 18.87 -4.61 15.12
C ASN A 72 19.16 -5.85 14.25
N THR A 73 18.66 -5.90 13.01
CA THR A 73 18.77 -7.05 12.10
C THR A 73 18.87 -6.59 10.65
N ASN A 74 19.30 -7.48 9.75
CA ASN A 74 19.33 -7.26 8.30
C ASN A 74 18.02 -6.64 7.80
N VAL A 75 18.13 -5.43 7.23
CA VAL A 75 17.01 -4.74 6.60
C VAL A 75 17.22 -4.75 5.09
N VAL A 76 16.25 -5.30 4.37
CA VAL A 76 16.19 -5.21 2.90
C VAL A 76 14.98 -4.38 2.55
N THR A 77 15.20 -3.28 1.84
CA THR A 77 14.12 -2.49 1.24
C THR A 77 14.05 -2.83 -0.24
N ARG A 78 12.87 -3.16 -0.74
CA ARG A 78 12.59 -3.31 -2.18
C ARG A 78 11.52 -2.33 -2.60
N VAL A 79 11.70 -1.78 -3.78
CA VAL A 79 10.71 -0.97 -4.47
C VAL A 79 10.40 -1.67 -5.78
N ILE A 80 9.13 -1.92 -6.02
CA ILE A 80 8.62 -2.46 -7.28
C ILE A 80 7.78 -1.35 -7.90
N GLU A 81 8.27 -0.82 -9.01
CA GLU A 81 7.56 0.20 -9.78
C GLU A 81 6.77 -0.47 -10.89
N THR A 82 5.50 -0.13 -10.94
CA THR A 82 4.57 -0.45 -12.04
C THR A 82 4.36 0.83 -12.87
N GLN A 83 3.49 0.80 -13.87
CA GLN A 83 3.26 1.96 -14.72
C GLN A 83 2.69 3.15 -13.91
N GLU A 84 1.84 2.90 -12.92
CA GLU A 84 1.11 3.95 -12.20
C GLU A 84 1.25 3.88 -10.66
N THR A 85 1.89 2.83 -10.14
CA THR A 85 2.07 2.65 -8.68
C THR A 85 3.47 2.23 -8.29
N CYS A 86 3.87 2.61 -7.08
CA CYS A 86 5.10 2.15 -6.43
C CYS A 86 4.72 1.29 -5.21
N TRP A 87 5.21 0.05 -5.21
CA TRP A 87 5.04 -0.89 -4.11
C TRP A 87 6.34 -0.99 -3.34
N PHE A 88 6.24 -0.88 -2.03
CA PHE A 88 7.36 -0.84 -1.12
C PHE A 88 7.30 -2.01 -0.17
N GLN A 89 8.45 -2.64 0.00
CA GLN A 89 8.58 -3.80 0.86
C GLN A 89 9.80 -3.65 1.75
N LEU A 90 9.57 -3.78 3.06
CA LEU A 90 10.62 -3.77 4.06
C LEU A 90 10.68 -5.17 4.69
N THR A 91 11.81 -5.84 4.53
CA THR A 91 12.05 -7.16 5.10
C THR A 91 13.09 -7.04 6.21
N THR A 92 12.77 -7.55 7.40
CA THR A 92 13.66 -7.53 8.58
C THR A 92 13.82 -8.91 9.22
N GLY A 93 14.84 -9.06 10.06
CA GLY A 93 15.17 -10.31 10.76
C GLY A 93 16.26 -11.14 10.07
N ALA A 94 16.92 -12.02 10.83
CA ALA A 94 18.05 -12.85 10.36
C ALA A 94 17.72 -13.74 9.15
N THR A 95 16.44 -14.01 8.90
CA THR A 95 15.93 -14.81 7.79
C THR A 95 14.73 -14.14 7.09
N GLY A 96 14.63 -12.81 7.11
CA GLY A 96 13.56 -12.09 6.39
C GLY A 96 12.14 -12.52 6.78
N GLN A 97 11.92 -12.91 8.04
CA GLN A 97 10.64 -13.40 8.54
C GLN A 97 9.59 -12.31 8.62
N ASN A 98 10.02 -11.08 8.84
CA ASN A 98 9.14 -9.95 9.05
C ASN A 98 9.10 -9.13 7.78
N ASN A 99 7.94 -9.12 7.12
CA ASN A 99 7.74 -8.33 5.93
C ASN A 99 6.68 -7.27 6.16
N TYR A 100 6.97 -6.04 5.74
CA TYR A 100 6.06 -4.92 5.83
C TYR A 100 5.80 -4.38 4.43
N GLY A 101 4.53 -4.27 4.07
CA GLY A 101 4.10 -3.78 2.77
C GLY A 101 3.54 -2.36 2.83
N SER A 102 3.81 -1.61 1.77
CA SER A 102 3.13 -0.36 1.47
C SER A 102 2.98 -0.18 -0.03
N VAL A 103 1.99 0.59 -0.46
CA VAL A 103 1.77 0.97 -1.85
C VAL A 103 1.32 2.42 -1.91
N GLY A 104 1.74 3.15 -2.95
CA GLY A 104 1.25 4.48 -3.25
C GLY A 104 1.24 4.76 -4.75
N GLY A 105 0.34 5.64 -5.19
CA GLY A 105 0.22 6.05 -6.59
C GLY A 105 -1.23 6.05 -7.05
N ALA A 106 -1.44 5.94 -8.36
CA ALA A 106 -2.77 5.75 -8.97
C ALA A 106 -3.13 4.27 -8.94
N TRP A 107 -3.51 3.80 -7.75
CA TRP A 107 -3.66 2.38 -7.46
C TRP A 107 -5.10 1.84 -7.61
N ILE A 108 -6.07 2.71 -7.87
CA ILE A 108 -7.47 2.31 -8.09
C ILE A 108 -7.93 2.80 -9.47
N ASP A 109 -8.55 1.89 -10.20
CA ASP A 109 -9.28 2.12 -11.43
C ASP A 109 -10.76 2.23 -11.10
N PRO A 110 -11.41 3.39 -11.32
CA PRO A 110 -12.82 3.52 -11.00
C PRO A 110 -13.74 2.73 -11.97
N GLU A 111 -13.19 2.11 -13.03
CA GLU A 111 -13.93 1.31 -14.02
C GLU A 111 -15.04 2.10 -14.76
N THR A 112 -14.92 3.42 -14.76
CA THR A 112 -15.87 4.38 -15.33
C THR A 112 -15.11 5.58 -15.89
N GLY A 113 -15.71 6.25 -16.86
CA GLY A 113 -15.19 7.50 -17.45
C GLY A 113 -15.81 8.76 -16.86
N ASP A 114 -16.65 8.65 -15.82
CA ASP A 114 -17.27 9.80 -15.17
C ASP A 114 -16.22 10.63 -14.41
N ALA A 115 -16.22 11.95 -14.64
CA ALA A 115 -15.29 12.88 -14.02
C ALA A 115 -15.51 13.04 -12.51
N ALA A 116 -16.64 12.58 -11.96
CA ALA A 116 -16.87 12.55 -10.52
C ALA A 116 -16.14 11.40 -9.80
N ASP A 117 -15.78 10.35 -10.54
CA ASP A 117 -15.26 9.10 -9.96
C ASP A 117 -13.73 9.01 -9.99
N ALA A 118 -13.05 9.94 -10.65
CA ALA A 118 -11.59 10.03 -10.73
C ALA A 118 -11.08 11.48 -10.85
N GLU A 119 -9.78 11.67 -10.62
CA GLU A 119 -9.14 12.93 -10.98
C GLU A 119 -9.21 13.16 -12.51
N THR A 120 -8.87 14.37 -12.97
CA THR A 120 -9.03 14.80 -14.38
C THR A 120 -8.27 13.95 -15.40
N ASP A 121 -7.32 13.13 -14.95
CA ASP A 121 -6.53 12.21 -15.75
C ASP A 121 -7.06 10.76 -15.72
N GLY A 122 -8.24 10.54 -15.13
CA GLY A 122 -8.92 9.24 -15.06
C GLY A 122 -8.38 8.30 -13.99
N ARG A 123 -7.67 8.81 -12.97
CA ARG A 123 -7.02 8.01 -11.93
C ARG A 123 -7.56 8.32 -10.54
N LEU A 124 -7.59 7.29 -9.69
CA LEU A 124 -7.79 7.44 -8.24
C LEU A 124 -6.48 7.19 -7.51
N TYR A 125 -5.97 8.25 -6.91
CA TYR A 125 -4.71 8.24 -6.17
C TYR A 125 -4.91 7.87 -4.72
N GLY A 126 -3.95 7.17 -4.14
CA GLY A 126 -3.99 6.83 -2.72
C GLY A 126 -2.80 6.02 -2.27
N CYS A 127 -2.91 5.51 -1.05
CA CYS A 127 -1.89 4.66 -0.45
C CYS A 127 -2.50 3.65 0.51
N SER A 128 -1.76 2.56 0.74
CA SER A 128 -2.02 1.67 1.86
C SER A 128 -0.72 1.24 2.51
N THR A 129 -0.77 1.09 3.83
CA THR A 129 0.29 0.49 4.62
C THR A 129 -0.25 -0.68 5.43
N VAL A 130 0.64 -1.62 5.70
CA VAL A 130 0.40 -2.72 6.66
C VAL A 130 0.29 -2.26 8.12
N GLY A 131 0.61 -0.99 8.41
CA GLY A 131 0.79 -0.49 9.77
C GLY A 131 2.13 -0.91 10.39
N PRO A 132 2.21 -1.04 11.73
CA PRO A 132 3.40 -1.50 12.42
C PRO A 132 3.53 -3.01 12.54
N SER A 133 2.53 -3.77 12.10
CA SER A 133 2.55 -5.23 12.12
C SER A 133 3.09 -5.79 10.82
N THR A 134 3.64 -7.00 10.88
CA THR A 134 4.07 -7.74 9.68
C THR A 134 2.87 -8.23 8.90
N MET A 135 2.99 -8.35 7.59
CA MET A 135 1.99 -9.00 6.75
C MET A 135 1.86 -10.48 7.14
N PRO A 136 0.69 -10.97 7.58
CA PRO A 136 0.47 -12.39 7.83
C PRO A 136 0.40 -13.17 6.49
N PRO A 137 0.65 -14.49 6.48
CA PRO A 137 0.58 -15.30 5.26
C PRO A 137 -0.76 -15.24 4.52
N ASP A 138 -1.86 -15.00 5.22
CA ASP A 138 -3.23 -14.92 4.71
C ASP A 138 -3.76 -13.48 4.65
N TRP A 139 -2.85 -12.53 4.45
CA TRP A 139 -3.15 -11.11 4.51
C TRP A 139 -4.17 -10.64 3.48
N LEU A 140 -4.47 -11.35 2.38
CA LEU A 140 -5.52 -11.01 1.39
C LEU A 140 -6.88 -11.68 1.69
N LEU A 141 -6.91 -12.67 2.58
CA LEU A 141 -8.11 -13.49 2.86
C LEU A 141 -8.89 -13.04 4.10
N GLN A 142 -8.21 -12.54 5.14
CA GLN A 142 -8.86 -12.21 6.41
C GLN A 142 -9.54 -10.82 6.39
N THR A 143 -10.55 -10.53 7.23
CA THR A 143 -11.29 -9.24 7.15
C THR A 143 -11.07 -8.27 8.31
N SER A 144 -10.20 -8.57 9.30
CA SER A 144 -10.02 -7.66 10.46
C SER A 144 -8.81 -7.96 11.36
N SER A 145 -7.61 -8.18 10.82
CA SER A 145 -6.39 -8.41 11.63
C SER A 145 -5.30 -7.39 11.36
N ASN A 146 -4.44 -7.18 12.36
CA ASN A 146 -3.28 -6.32 12.21
C ASN A 146 -2.38 -6.86 11.10
N GLY A 147 -1.84 -5.97 10.27
CA GLY A 147 -0.97 -6.34 9.17
C GLY A 147 -1.67 -6.73 7.87
N GLN A 148 -2.97 -6.49 7.74
CA GLN A 148 -3.70 -6.65 6.49
C GLN A 148 -3.52 -5.42 5.60
N MET A 149 -2.54 -5.47 4.70
CA MET A 149 -2.45 -4.45 3.66
C MET A 149 -3.72 -4.45 2.79
N LEU A 150 -4.10 -3.29 2.25
CA LEU A 150 -5.38 -3.05 1.54
C LEU A 150 -6.63 -3.07 2.43
N PHE A 151 -6.47 -2.90 3.74
CA PHE A 151 -7.55 -2.72 4.69
C PHE A 151 -7.24 -1.51 5.58
N ASP A 152 -8.28 -0.88 6.12
CA ASP A 152 -8.20 0.21 7.08
C ASP A 152 -8.73 -0.24 8.43
N GLY A 153 -7.85 -0.26 9.42
CA GLY A 153 -8.19 -0.47 10.82
C GLY A 153 -8.53 0.85 11.51
N SER A 154 -9.51 0.80 12.42
CA SER A 154 -9.98 1.98 13.14
C SER A 154 -9.06 2.43 14.29
N GLY A 155 -8.07 1.61 14.64
CA GLY A 155 -7.15 1.86 15.75
C GLY A 155 -5.83 2.47 15.30
N SER A 156 -5.17 3.22 16.20
CA SER A 156 -3.76 3.55 16.00
C SER A 156 -2.94 2.27 15.96
N ASN A 157 -1.85 2.26 15.20
CA ASN A 157 -1.00 1.09 15.00
C ASN A 157 -1.68 -0.08 14.27
N THR A 158 -2.60 0.19 13.35
CA THR A 158 -3.19 -0.83 12.48
C THR A 158 -2.85 -0.58 11.01
N ALA A 159 -3.29 -1.46 10.12
CA ALA A 159 -3.16 -1.21 8.69
C ALA A 159 -4.06 -0.05 8.28
N HIS A 160 -3.62 0.72 7.29
CA HIS A 160 -4.37 1.86 6.79
C HIS A 160 -4.42 1.84 5.27
N SER A 161 -5.52 2.31 4.73
CA SER A 161 -5.78 2.25 3.30
C SER A 161 -6.70 3.41 2.91
N TYR A 162 -6.17 4.30 2.07
CA TYR A 162 -6.79 5.58 1.76
C TYR A 162 -6.74 5.88 0.27
N SER A 163 -7.72 6.64 -0.17
CA SER A 163 -7.73 7.26 -1.49
C SER A 163 -8.15 8.72 -1.39
N TYR A 164 -7.66 9.54 -2.30
CA TYR A 164 -8.14 10.90 -2.44
C TYR A 164 -9.55 10.91 -3.04
N SER A 165 -10.42 11.75 -2.48
CA SER A 165 -11.68 12.07 -3.15
C SER A 165 -11.40 13.01 -4.33
N PRO A 166 -11.84 12.66 -5.55
CA PRO A 166 -11.64 13.47 -6.75
C PRO A 166 -11.96 14.94 -6.56
N GLY A 167 -11.11 15.83 -7.09
CA GLY A 167 -11.35 17.28 -7.05
C GLY A 167 -11.29 17.94 -5.67
N THR A 168 -10.98 17.21 -4.61
CA THR A 168 -10.86 17.75 -3.24
C THR A 168 -9.49 17.47 -2.62
N ALA A 169 -9.17 18.14 -1.52
CA ALA A 169 -7.99 17.81 -0.71
C ALA A 169 -8.24 16.68 0.32
N ASN A 170 -9.46 16.14 0.35
CA ASN A 170 -9.85 15.15 1.35
C ASN A 170 -9.42 13.74 0.94
N ILE A 171 -9.11 12.93 1.94
CA ILE A 171 -8.94 11.48 1.78
C ILE A 171 -10.13 10.76 2.39
N VAL A 172 -10.44 9.59 1.83
CA VAL A 172 -11.43 8.66 2.33
C VAL A 172 -10.79 7.30 2.53
N VAL A 173 -11.27 6.61 3.55
CA VAL A 173 -10.95 5.20 3.79
C VAL A 173 -11.35 4.37 2.58
N CYS A 174 -10.49 3.46 2.17
CA CYS A 174 -10.84 2.41 1.23
C CYS A 174 -10.38 1.06 1.77
N ASN A 175 -11.24 0.06 1.62
CA ASN A 175 -10.97 -1.31 1.97
C ASN A 175 -11.05 -2.16 0.73
N ARG A 176 -10.29 -3.24 0.69
CA ARG A 176 -10.58 -4.30 -0.27
C ARG A 176 -12.01 -4.80 -0.12
N ILE A 177 -12.58 -5.19 -1.24
CA ILE A 177 -13.89 -5.85 -1.30
C ILE A 177 -13.61 -7.35 -1.41
N SER A 178 -13.73 -8.05 -0.28
CA SER A 178 -13.38 -9.47 -0.15
C SER A 178 -14.38 -10.35 -0.91
N ASN A 179 -14.08 -10.73 -2.15
CA ASN A 179 -14.93 -11.67 -2.91
C ASN A 179 -14.15 -12.72 -3.70
N SER A 180 -12.97 -13.11 -3.21
CA SER A 180 -12.29 -14.27 -3.78
C SER A 180 -11.46 -14.98 -2.71
N ASN A 181 -12.00 -16.08 -2.20
CA ASN A 181 -11.14 -17.17 -1.77
C ASN A 181 -10.39 -17.62 -3.03
N ALA A 182 -9.16 -17.13 -3.22
CA ALA A 182 -8.27 -17.70 -4.21
C ALA A 182 -7.97 -19.12 -3.72
N SER A 183 -8.85 -20.07 -4.02
CA SER A 183 -8.60 -21.48 -3.76
C SER A 183 -7.24 -21.82 -4.37
N THR A 184 -6.45 -22.61 -3.67
CA THR A 184 -5.11 -23.11 -4.01
C THR A 184 -5.11 -24.02 -5.25
N LEU A 185 -5.85 -23.66 -6.28
CA LEU A 185 -5.94 -24.39 -7.52
C LEU A 185 -4.79 -23.92 -8.39
N ASN A 186 -3.86 -24.84 -8.68
CA ASN A 186 -2.82 -24.73 -9.71
C ASN A 186 -3.45 -24.63 -11.09
N LEU A 187 -4.22 -23.58 -11.33
CA LEU A 187 -4.89 -23.34 -12.58
C LEU A 187 -3.93 -22.62 -13.51
N VAL A 188 -3.81 -23.14 -14.71
CA VAL A 188 -3.29 -22.41 -15.86
C VAL A 188 -4.39 -22.44 -16.92
N THR A 189 -4.55 -21.35 -17.64
CA THR A 189 -5.31 -21.33 -18.89
C THR A 189 -4.75 -22.38 -19.84
N ARG A 190 -5.55 -22.81 -20.82
CA ARG A 190 -5.12 -23.77 -21.84
C ARG A 190 -3.89 -23.31 -22.63
N THR A 191 -3.63 -22.00 -22.66
CA THR A 191 -2.45 -21.39 -23.30
C THR A 191 -1.27 -21.23 -22.33
N GLY A 192 -1.32 -21.81 -21.13
CA GLY A 192 -0.25 -21.71 -20.12
C GLY A 192 -0.16 -20.38 -19.38
N LYS A 193 -1.11 -19.45 -19.59
CA LYS A 193 -1.21 -18.21 -18.80
C LYS A 193 -1.85 -18.52 -17.46
N TYR A 194 -1.40 -17.90 -16.38
CA TYR A 194 -2.03 -18.07 -15.07
C TYR A 194 -3.33 -17.27 -15.01
N PRO A 195 -4.42 -17.81 -14.43
CA PRO A 195 -5.63 -17.05 -14.19
C PRO A 195 -5.31 -15.95 -13.18
N ARG A 196 -5.75 -14.75 -13.53
CA ARG A 196 -5.49 -13.52 -12.80
C ARG A 196 -6.81 -13.15 -12.14
N ILE A 197 -6.83 -13.09 -10.81
CA ILE A 197 -8.03 -12.67 -10.10
C ILE A 197 -7.90 -11.18 -9.86
N THR A 198 -8.78 -10.42 -10.52
CA THR A 198 -8.92 -8.99 -10.28
C THR A 198 -9.37 -8.76 -8.85
N TYR A 199 -8.69 -7.85 -8.16
CA TYR A 199 -9.06 -7.44 -6.81
C TYR A 199 -9.71 -6.07 -6.85
N PHE A 200 -10.69 -5.83 -5.99
CA PHE A 200 -11.43 -4.57 -5.93
C PHE A 200 -11.16 -3.86 -4.60
N MET A 201 -11.05 -2.54 -4.68
CA MET A 201 -10.94 -1.61 -3.56
C MET A 201 -12.19 -0.74 -3.54
N GLY A 202 -12.67 -0.36 -2.37
CA GLY A 202 -13.82 0.53 -2.28
C GLY A 202 -13.92 1.23 -0.94
N ASN A 203 -14.62 2.35 -0.93
CA ASN A 203 -15.08 2.92 0.33
C ASN A 203 -16.29 2.11 0.83
N PRO A 204 -16.32 1.67 2.09
CA PRO A 204 -17.41 0.84 2.61
C PRO A 204 -18.83 1.42 2.45
N ALA A 205 -18.97 2.72 2.27
CA ALA A 205 -20.26 3.40 2.18
C ALA A 205 -20.67 3.81 0.76
N ASN A 206 -19.72 3.99 -0.17
CA ASN A 206 -19.96 4.90 -1.29
C ASN A 206 -19.57 4.38 -2.69
N TRP A 207 -18.39 3.78 -2.86
CA TRP A 207 -17.85 3.50 -4.20
C TRP A 207 -16.92 2.29 -4.20
N ALA A 208 -16.70 1.71 -5.37
CA ALA A 208 -15.79 0.61 -5.61
C ALA A 208 -15.06 0.81 -6.94
N GLY A 209 -13.84 0.27 -7.03
CA GLY A 209 -13.01 0.27 -8.22
C GLY A 209 -12.05 -0.92 -8.20
N ARG A 210 -11.41 -1.20 -9.33
CA ARG A 210 -10.42 -2.27 -9.45
C ARG A 210 -9.05 -1.80 -8.97
N LEU A 211 -8.31 -2.67 -8.28
CA LEU A 211 -6.91 -2.44 -7.98
C LEU A 211 -6.09 -2.46 -9.30
N ARG A 212 -5.37 -1.38 -9.60
CA ARG A 212 -4.55 -1.26 -10.83
C ARG A 212 -3.29 -2.09 -10.73
N GLU A 213 -2.92 -2.71 -11.85
CA GLU A 213 -1.61 -3.35 -12.11
C GLU A 213 -1.17 -4.44 -11.10
N ALA A 214 -2.07 -4.82 -10.19
CA ALA A 214 -1.87 -5.82 -9.17
C ALA A 214 -3.01 -6.83 -9.24
N GLN A 215 -2.64 -8.10 -9.27
CA GLN A 215 -3.60 -9.20 -9.41
C GLN A 215 -3.29 -10.25 -8.37
N VAL A 216 -4.31 -10.82 -7.76
CA VAL A 216 -4.11 -11.94 -6.86
C VAL A 216 -3.61 -13.12 -7.68
N VAL A 217 -2.50 -13.67 -7.24
CA VAL A 217 -1.93 -14.92 -7.75
C VAL A 217 -1.78 -15.88 -6.56
N ARG A 218 -1.62 -17.17 -6.87
CA ARG A 218 -1.20 -18.28 -6.00
C ARG A 218 -0.61 -17.94 -4.63
N ASP A 219 -0.65 -18.92 -3.73
CA ASP A 219 0.30 -18.98 -2.62
C ASP A 219 1.74 -18.97 -3.18
N GLY A 220 2.46 -17.89 -2.89
CA GLY A 220 3.77 -17.60 -3.45
C GLY A 220 4.73 -17.16 -2.36
N LEU A 221 6.01 -17.22 -2.72
CA LEU A 221 7.02 -16.46 -1.99
C LEU A 221 6.97 -15.03 -2.52
N SER A 222 7.06 -14.08 -1.61
CA SER A 222 7.29 -12.68 -1.94
C SER A 222 8.64 -12.53 -2.66
N GLN A 223 8.82 -11.44 -3.41
CA GLN A 223 10.10 -11.05 -4.04
C GLN A 223 10.61 -11.96 -5.17
N GLN A 224 9.76 -12.82 -5.72
CA GLN A 224 10.08 -13.63 -6.91
C GLN A 224 9.81 -12.83 -8.19
N THR A 225 10.73 -12.94 -9.15
CA THR A 225 10.51 -12.47 -10.52
C THR A 225 9.65 -13.47 -11.26
N PHE A 226 8.63 -12.97 -11.96
CA PHE A 226 7.73 -13.78 -12.75
C PHE A 226 8.05 -13.61 -14.24
N SER A 227 8.48 -14.67 -14.91
CA SER A 227 8.90 -14.63 -16.33
C SER A 227 8.27 -15.74 -17.17
N THR A 228 8.21 -15.53 -18.48
CA THR A 228 7.84 -16.55 -19.48
C THR A 228 8.92 -16.57 -20.56
N GLY A 229 9.76 -17.61 -20.54
CA GLY A 229 10.99 -17.61 -21.31
C GLY A 229 11.91 -16.48 -20.86
N ALA A 230 12.37 -15.65 -21.79
CA ALA A 230 13.24 -14.50 -21.51
C ALA A 230 12.49 -13.24 -21.06
N THR A 231 11.15 -13.21 -21.17
CA THR A 231 10.35 -12.02 -20.86
C THR A 231 9.98 -11.99 -19.39
N ILE A 232 10.31 -10.91 -18.69
CA ILE A 232 9.80 -10.61 -17.35
C ILE A 232 8.38 -10.06 -17.50
N ASN A 233 7.43 -10.68 -16.80
CA ASN A 233 6.02 -10.31 -16.80
C ASN A 233 5.58 -9.61 -15.51
N GLY A 234 6.43 -9.58 -14.47
CA GLY A 234 6.12 -8.93 -13.21
C GLY A 234 6.89 -9.47 -12.02
N PHE A 235 6.47 -9.04 -10.83
CA PHE A 235 7.08 -9.40 -9.56
C PHE A 235 6.00 -9.79 -8.55
N THR A 236 6.33 -10.73 -7.68
CA THR A 236 5.43 -11.14 -6.60
C THR A 236 5.62 -10.27 -5.36
N PHE A 237 4.50 -9.86 -4.78
CA PHE A 237 4.42 -9.08 -3.55
C PHE A 237 3.54 -9.83 -2.56
N GLY A 238 4.09 -10.24 -1.43
CA GLY A 238 3.35 -11.01 -0.44
C GLY A 238 4.02 -11.05 0.92
N ALA A 239 3.50 -11.88 1.82
CA ALA A 239 3.82 -11.85 3.24
C ALA A 239 5.27 -12.20 3.60
N ASN A 240 5.94 -13.06 2.84
CA ASN A 240 7.26 -13.55 3.23
C ASN A 240 8.05 -14.10 2.02
N PRO A 241 9.36 -13.86 1.92
CA PRO A 241 10.19 -14.42 0.84
C PRO A 241 10.56 -15.90 1.03
N ASN A 242 10.31 -16.49 2.21
CA ASN A 242 10.70 -17.86 2.59
C ASN A 242 9.52 -18.78 2.93
N THR A 243 8.36 -18.23 3.28
CA THR A 243 7.13 -19.00 3.50
C THR A 243 6.06 -18.59 2.51
N SER A 244 5.45 -19.58 1.87
CA SER A 244 4.38 -19.36 0.92
C SER A 244 3.15 -18.77 1.60
N GLY A 245 2.46 -17.87 0.92
CA GLY A 245 1.17 -17.31 1.34
C GLY A 245 0.60 -16.40 0.25
N ASP A 246 -0.46 -15.67 0.60
CA ASP A 246 -1.13 -14.73 -0.28
C ASP A 246 -0.14 -13.79 -0.96
N CYS A 247 -0.23 -13.71 -2.29
CA CYS A 247 0.64 -12.88 -3.11
C CYS A 247 -0.16 -12.12 -4.17
N LEU A 248 0.28 -10.89 -4.43
CA LEU A 248 -0.07 -10.15 -5.63
C LEU A 248 1.04 -10.33 -6.67
N LEU A 249 0.65 -10.47 -7.93
CA LEU A 249 1.53 -10.26 -9.08
C LEU A 249 1.38 -8.80 -9.50
N LEU A 250 2.48 -8.06 -9.37
CA LEU A 250 2.62 -6.69 -9.84
C LEU A 250 3.14 -6.73 -11.27
N GLN A 251 2.37 -6.21 -12.21
CA GLN A 251 2.72 -6.21 -13.63
C GLN A 251 3.75 -5.10 -13.92
N TYR A 252 4.71 -5.45 -14.76
CA TYR A 252 5.71 -4.53 -15.31
C TYR A 252 5.30 -4.07 -16.70
#